data_AF-A0A356ETP4-F1
#
_entry.id   AF-A0A356ETP4-F1
#
_cell.length_a   1.000
_cell.length_b   1.000
_cell.length_c   1.000
_cell.angle_alpha   90.00
_cell.angle_beta   90.00
_cell.angle_gamma   90.00
#
_symmetry.space_group_name_H-M   'P 1'
#
loop_
_entity.id
_entity.type
_entity.pdbx_description
1 polymer ?
#
loop_
_entity_poly.entity_id
_entity_poly.type
_entity_poly.pdbx_seq_one_letter_code
_entity_poly.pdbx_strand_id
1 'polypeptide(L)' 'GTHEAHGSYRVMATCMALGQAAGTAAAMAVARREAPRQLDAKLLRGVLRDSGVMLDSGVMLD' A
#
# COMPACT_ATOMS: atom_id res chain seq x y z
N GLY A 1 23.06 15.38 -14.65
CA GLY A 1 21.70 14.85 -14.85
C GLY A 1 21.13 14.43 -13.51
N THR A 2 20.67 15.39 -12.71
CA THR A 2 20.50 15.21 -11.27
C THR A 2 19.23 15.84 -10.69
N HIS A 3 18.31 16.33 -11.55
CA HIS A 3 17.04 16.93 -11.12
C HIS A 3 15.83 16.00 -11.33
N GLU A 4 15.78 15.21 -12.42
CA GLU A 4 14.65 14.30 -12.68
C GLU A 4 14.59 13.08 -11.75
N ALA A 5 15.75 12.51 -11.38
CA ALA A 5 15.80 11.37 -10.48
C ALA A 5 15.15 11.68 -9.11
N HIS A 6 15.38 12.90 -8.60
CA HIS A 6 14.85 13.34 -7.31
C HIS A 6 13.31 13.48 -7.29
N GLY A 7 12.71 13.79 -8.44
CA GLY A 7 11.25 13.80 -8.62
C GLY A 7 10.65 12.40 -8.68
N SER A 8 11.30 11.49 -9.41
CA SER A 8 10.85 10.11 -9.59
C SER A 8 10.85 9.29 -8.30
N TYR A 9 11.81 9.50 -7.40
CA TYR A 9 11.84 8.80 -6.10
C TYR A 9 10.57 9.01 -5.26
N ARG A 10 9.95 10.20 -5.33
CA ARG A 10 8.74 10.49 -4.55
C ARG A 10 7.50 9.73 -5.05
N VAL A 11 7.43 9.44 -6.34
CA VAL A 11 6.31 8.71 -6.94
C VAL A 11 6.50 7.20 -6.83
N MET A 12 7.75 6.71 -6.87
CA MET A 12 8.06 5.29 -6.74
C MET A 12 7.57 4.68 -5.43
N ALA A 13 7.74 5.38 -4.30
CA ALA A 13 7.27 4.90 -3.00
C ALA A 13 5.75 4.67 -2.99
N THR A 14 4.99 5.62 -3.53
CA THR A 14 3.53 5.52 -3.63
C THR A 14 3.09 4.40 -4.57
N CYS A 15 3.72 4.27 -5.74
CA CYS A 15 3.41 3.20 -6.68
C CYS A 15 3.70 1.81 -6.09
N MET A 16 4.81 1.65 -5.38
CA MET A 16 5.15 0.39 -4.70
C MET A 16 4.16 0.07 -3.58
N ALA A 17 3.83 1.05 -2.73
CA ALA A 17 2.85 0.88 -1.66
C ALA A 17 1.46 0.52 -2.21
N LEU A 18 1.03 1.16 -3.30
CA LEU A 18 -0.22 0.85 -3.98
C LEU A 18 -0.21 -0.55 -4.59
N GLY A 19 0.87 -0.92 -5.29
CA GLY A 19 1.00 -2.26 -5.88
C GLY A 19 0.94 -3.35 -4.82
N GLN A 20 1.59 -3.14 -3.68
CA GLN A 20 1.55 -4.06 -2.55
C GLN A 20 0.15 -4.14 -1.93
N ALA A 21 -0.51 -3.00 -1.71
CA ALA A 21 -1.88 -2.95 -1.23
C ALA A 21 -2.86 -3.69 -2.15
N ALA A 22 -2.77 -3.46 -3.46
CA ALA A 22 -3.62 -4.10 -4.46
C ALA A 22 -3.39 -5.62 -4.52
N GLY A 23 -2.13 -6.05 -4.51
CA GLY A 23 -1.77 -7.48 -4.50
C GLY A 23 -2.26 -8.20 -3.25
N THR A 24 -2.05 -7.62 -2.07
CA THR A 24 -2.55 -8.18 -0.80
C THR A 24 -4.08 -8.23 -0.79
N ALA A 25 -4.77 -7.20 -1.26
CA ALA A 25 -6.23 -7.18 -1.35
C ALA A 25 -6.76 -8.29 -2.28
N ALA A 26 -6.12 -8.49 -3.44
CA ALA A 26 -6.49 -9.54 -4.38
C ALA A 26 -6.27 -10.93 -3.78
N ALA A 27 -5.13 -11.17 -3.13
CA ALA A 27 -4.85 -12.43 -2.46
C ALA A 27 -5.87 -12.74 -1.34
N MET A 28 -6.21 -11.73 -0.53
CA MET A 28 -7.23 -11.85 0.50
C MET A 28 -8.62 -12.13 -0.08
N ALA A 29 -8.99 -11.46 -1.19
CA ALA A 29 -10.29 -11.65 -1.85
C ALA A 29 -10.45 -13.09 -2.34
N VAL A 30 -9.42 -13.64 -2.99
CA VAL A 30 -9.41 -15.03 -3.46
C VAL A 30 -9.45 -16.01 -2.30
N ALA A 31 -8.63 -15.79 -1.25
CA ALA A 31 -8.57 -16.67 -0.09
C ALA A 31 -9.91 -16.75 0.66
N ARG A 32 -10.64 -15.63 0.73
CA ARG A 32 -11.94 -15.53 1.42
C ARG A 32 -13.14 -15.81 0.52
N ARG A 33 -12.93 -15.92 -0.80
CA ARG A 33 -13.99 -15.94 -1.82
C ARG A 33 -14.97 -14.77 -1.70
N GLU A 34 -14.45 -13.61 -1.31
CA GLU A 34 -15.22 -12.38 -1.14
C GLU A 34 -14.95 -11.47 -2.35
N ALA A 35 -15.97 -10.74 -2.79
CA ALA A 35 -15.73 -9.69 -3.79
C ALA A 35 -14.82 -8.60 -3.16
N PRO A 36 -13.94 -7.94 -3.94
CA PRO A 36 -13.06 -6.90 -3.41
C PRO A 36 -13.78 -5.79 -2.62
N ARG A 37 -15.05 -5.51 -2.98
CA ARG A 37 -15.92 -4.54 -2.29
C ARG A 37 -16.39 -5.00 -0.89
N GLN A 38 -16.32 -6.29 -0.60
CA GLN A 38 -16.73 -6.90 0.67
C GLN A 38 -15.52 -7.12 1.60
N LEU A 39 -14.31 -6.92 1.08
CA LEU A 39 -13.08 -7.11 1.84
C LEU A 39 -12.99 -6.08 2.97
N ASP A 40 -12.66 -6.53 4.18
CA ASP A 40 -12.46 -5.61 5.30
C ASP A 40 -11.17 -4.80 5.11
N ALA A 41 -11.33 -3.51 4.81
CA ALA A 41 -10.24 -2.56 4.67
C ALA A 41 -9.41 -2.37 5.96
N LYS A 42 -9.96 -2.64 7.15
CA LYS A 42 -9.18 -2.65 8.39
C LYS A 42 -8.23 -3.83 8.42
N LEU A 43 -8.70 -5.01 8.04
CA LEU A 43 -7.89 -6.22 8.02
C LEU A 43 -6.80 -6.13 6.95
N LEU A 44 -7.12 -5.62 5.76
CA LEU A 44 -6.14 -5.31 4.72
C LEU A 44 -5.05 -4.34 5.22
N ARG A 45 -5.43 -3.25 5.90
CA ARG A 45 -4.46 -2.30 6.47
C ARG A 45 -3.62 -2.93 7.58
N GLY A 46 -4.18 -3.84 8.37
CA GLY A 46 -3.41 -4.63 9.36
C GLY A 46 -2.32 -5.46 8.70
N VAL A 47 -2.70 -6.26 7.70
CA VAL A 47 -1.74 -7.09 6.94
C VAL A 47 -0.67 -6.23 6.26
N LEU A 48 -1.03 -5.06 5.73
CA LEU A 48 -0.07 -4.15 5.10
C LEU A 48 0.89 -3.52 6.11
N ARG A 49 0.43 -3.16 7.32
CA ARG A 49 1.32 -2.69 8.40
C ARG A 49 2.28 -3.79 8.85
N ASP A 50 1.78 -5.01 9.03
CA ASP A 50 2.60 -6.16 9.39
C ASP A 50 3.64 -6.48 8.30
N SER A 51 3.29 -6.23 7.05
CA SER A 51 4.18 -6.36 5.89
C SER A 51 5.14 -5.17 5.71
N GLY A 52 5.16 -4.21 6.65
CA GLY A 52 6.04 -3.05 6.63
C GLY A 52 5.68 -1.99 5.58
N VAL A 53 4.46 -2.02 5.02
CA VAL A 53 4.01 -0.98 4.07
C VAL A 53 3.78 0.33 4.82
N MET A 54 4.36 1.41 4.33
CA MET A 54 4.10 2.75 4.83
C MET A 54 2.66 3.17 4.47
N LEU A 55 1.76 3.10 5.45
CA LEU A 55 0.35 3.49 5.30
C LEU A 55 0.05 4.89 5.87
N ASP A 56 1.05 5.57 6.43
CA ASP A 56 0.88 6.88 7.01
C ASP A 56 1.12 7.96 5.95
N SER A 57 0.16 8.89 5.82
CA SER A 57 0.33 10.13 5.06
C SER A 57 0.53 11.33 6.00
N GLY A 58 0.91 11.07 7.25
CA GLY A 58 1.12 12.06 8.28
C GLY A 58 2.50 12.69 8.21
N VAL A 59 2.50 14.02 8.22
CA VAL A 59 3.57 14.85 8.80
C VAL A 59 4.15 14.13 10.01
N MET A 60 5.46 13.90 9.97
CA MET A 60 6.25 13.56 11.14
C MET A 60 6.05 14.67 12.18
N LEU A 61 5.24 14.41 13.20
CA LEU A 61 5.20 15.18 14.44
C LEU A 61 5.83 14.32 15.53
N ASP A 62 7.15 14.34 15.55
CA ASP A 62 8.07 14.32 16.70
C ASP A 62 9.45 14.80 16.18
#